data_AF-A0A1X7UHH5-F1
#
_entry.id   AF-A0A1X7UHH5-F1
#
_cell.length_a   1.000
_cell.length_b   1.000
_cell.length_c   1.000
_cell.angle_alpha   90.00
_cell.angle_beta   90.00
_cell.angle_gamma   90.00
#
_symmetry.space_group_name_H-M   'P 1'
#
loop_
_entity.id
_entity.type
_entity.pdbx_description
1 polymer ?
#
loop_
_entity_poly.entity_id
_entity_poly.type
_entity_poly.pdbx_seq_one_letter_code
_entity_poly.pdbx_strand_id
1 'polypeptide(L)'
;MSLLLVVVLLFFSSSCSVSSGQYYVSDDCSSVTQSPCNPLSVYAGDMSQYNSTIFYFIGTTNIEYNVNMTSVKNVTLHGLDQSPSINGFPISVYYSDHVTISNLSFHCSVTVHSSYNVTITNSVFASDPGTMAFTSTYNVFDFKVSSVIFTGYEFIINYNPLPICSSELLHYSLILTSVNFTTGSGMTLHIQHSTTYNVSIIFDLVECCANILEFSLGGLFNFFIINSSFHDNVSGFSVLFVGYSKSSDCTYPGIQLTSTLILENSQFYNNRQGLKINSGEYLLKAVNYYLHYY
;
A
#
# COMPACT_ATOMS: atom_id res chain seq x y z
N MET A 1 -46.17 -24.94 -25.35
CA MET A 1 -45.24 -23.96 -24.74
C MET A 1 -43.83 -24.51 -24.91
N SER A 2 -42.93 -23.66 -25.39
CA SER A 2 -41.83 -24.03 -26.30
C SER A 2 -40.57 -24.57 -25.62
N LEU A 3 -39.93 -25.57 -26.24
CA LEU A 3 -38.58 -26.07 -25.93
C LEU A 3 -37.54 -24.94 -25.87
N LEU A 4 -37.80 -23.82 -26.57
CA LEU A 4 -36.97 -22.62 -26.59
C LEU A 4 -36.84 -21.97 -25.19
N LEU A 5 -37.86 -22.12 -24.33
CA LEU A 5 -37.89 -21.53 -23.00
C LEU A 5 -36.99 -22.30 -22.01
N VAL A 6 -36.83 -23.62 -22.21
CA VAL A 6 -35.93 -24.48 -21.43
C VAL A 6 -34.46 -24.21 -21.78
N VAL A 7 -34.17 -23.96 -23.06
CA VAL A 7 -32.82 -23.63 -23.53
C VAL A 7 -32.37 -22.27 -22.98
N VAL A 8 -33.27 -21.27 -22.98
CA VAL A 8 -32.99 -19.94 -22.41
C VAL A 8 -32.72 -20.03 -20.89
N LEU A 9 -33.48 -20.85 -20.14
CA LEU A 9 -33.24 -21.07 -18.70
C LEU A 9 -31.89 -21.78 -18.41
N LEU A 10 -31.44 -22.70 -19.27
CA LEU A 10 -30.16 -23.39 -19.10
C LEU A 10 -28.95 -22.52 -19.47
N PHE A 11 -29.07 -21.62 -20.45
CA PHE A 11 -28.01 -20.67 -20.78
C PHE A 11 -27.86 -19.52 -19.78
N PHE A 12 -28.90 -19.21 -18.99
CA PHE A 12 -28.80 -18.24 -17.88
C PHE A 12 -28.37 -18.88 -16.54
N SER A 13 -28.29 -20.21 -16.44
CA SER A 13 -27.74 -20.90 -15.26
C SER A 13 -26.21 -21.01 -15.26
N SER A 14 -25.52 -20.56 -16.31
CA SER A 14 -24.06 -20.40 -16.31
C SER A 14 -23.63 -18.98 -15.91
N SER A 15 -24.46 -18.27 -15.13
CA SER A 15 -24.00 -17.12 -14.37
C SER A 15 -22.90 -17.59 -13.43
N CYS A 16 -21.66 -17.20 -13.71
CA CYS A 16 -20.51 -17.38 -12.84
C CYS A 16 -20.90 -16.97 -11.41
N SER A 17 -21.18 -17.96 -10.56
CA SER A 17 -21.32 -17.73 -9.13
C SER A 17 -19.93 -17.51 -8.56
N VAL A 18 -19.38 -16.30 -8.72
CA VAL A 18 -18.47 -15.77 -7.71
C VAL A 18 -19.34 -15.31 -6.55
N SER A 19 -19.96 -16.29 -5.89
CA SER A 19 -20.52 -16.09 -4.55
C SER A 19 -19.32 -15.78 -3.69
N SER A 20 -19.10 -14.50 -3.39
CA SER A 20 -18.04 -14.15 -2.48
C SER A 20 -18.39 -14.73 -1.11
N GLY A 21 -17.56 -15.62 -0.60
CA GLY A 21 -17.73 -16.11 0.77
C GLY A 21 -17.67 -14.90 1.70
N GLN A 22 -18.68 -14.74 2.56
CA GLN A 22 -18.71 -13.68 3.55
C GLN A 22 -18.48 -14.30 4.92
N TYR A 23 -17.48 -13.80 5.63
CA TYR A 23 -17.09 -14.31 6.94
C TYR A 23 -17.10 -13.18 7.94
N TYR A 24 -17.80 -13.37 9.05
CA TYR A 24 -17.84 -12.38 10.13
C TYR A 24 -16.76 -12.72 11.16
N VAL A 25 -16.01 -11.69 11.55
CA VAL A 25 -14.78 -11.82 12.35
C VAL A 25 -14.85 -10.96 13.61
N SER A 26 -14.79 -11.62 14.76
CA SER A 26 -14.63 -10.98 16.07
C SER A 26 -14.23 -12.03 17.11
N ASP A 27 -13.48 -11.62 18.14
CA ASP A 27 -13.24 -12.47 19.31
C ASP A 27 -14.50 -12.60 20.19
N ASP A 28 -15.37 -11.58 20.19
CA ASP A 28 -16.64 -11.57 20.92
C ASP A 28 -17.83 -11.54 19.97
N CYS A 29 -18.30 -12.72 19.60
CA CYS A 29 -19.48 -12.90 18.76
C CYS A 29 -20.81 -12.89 19.53
N SER A 30 -20.81 -12.65 20.85
CA SER A 30 -22.01 -12.83 21.69
C SER A 30 -23.10 -11.80 21.44
N SER A 31 -22.73 -10.59 20.98
CA SER A 31 -23.64 -9.47 20.72
C SER A 31 -24.03 -9.33 19.24
N VAL A 32 -23.57 -10.26 18.40
CA VAL A 32 -23.63 -10.14 16.95
C VAL A 32 -24.82 -10.92 16.39
N THR A 33 -25.64 -10.26 15.58
CA THR A 33 -26.79 -10.90 14.91
C THR A 33 -26.41 -11.70 13.67
N GLN A 34 -25.24 -11.38 13.09
CA GLN A 34 -24.66 -12.03 11.92
C GLN A 34 -23.93 -13.32 12.34
N SER A 35 -24.54 -14.47 12.04
CA SER A 35 -23.96 -15.80 12.27
C SER A 35 -23.76 -16.56 10.96
N PRO A 36 -22.66 -17.30 10.77
CA PRO A 36 -21.61 -17.57 11.75
C PRO A 36 -20.60 -16.41 11.90
N CYS A 37 -20.26 -16.11 13.15
CA CYS A 37 -19.16 -15.22 13.53
C CYS A 37 -18.11 -16.07 14.25
N ASN A 38 -16.83 -15.87 13.92
CA ASN A 38 -15.72 -16.57 14.56
C ASN A 38 -14.54 -15.62 14.76
N PRO A 39 -13.64 -15.89 15.72
CA PRO A 39 -12.37 -15.17 15.80
C PRO A 39 -11.55 -15.40 14.53
N LEU A 40 -10.68 -14.42 14.20
CA LEU A 40 -9.81 -14.51 13.02
C LEU A 40 -8.95 -15.78 13.02
N SER A 41 -8.65 -16.30 14.22
CA SER A 41 -7.86 -17.50 14.41
C SER A 41 -8.42 -18.73 13.68
N VAL A 42 -9.75 -18.84 13.57
CA VAL A 42 -10.42 -19.93 12.86
C VAL A 42 -10.11 -19.91 11.36
N TYR A 43 -9.96 -18.71 10.79
CA TYR A 43 -9.69 -18.53 9.36
C TYR A 43 -8.19 -18.48 9.05
N ALA A 44 -7.38 -17.96 9.97
CA ALA A 44 -5.96 -17.69 9.78
C ALA A 44 -5.07 -18.92 9.58
N GLY A 45 -5.56 -20.13 9.87
CA GLY A 45 -4.79 -21.38 9.71
C GLY A 45 -4.41 -21.69 8.26
N ASP A 46 -5.29 -21.36 7.31
CA ASP A 46 -5.00 -21.43 5.87
C ASP A 46 -5.82 -20.37 5.13
N MET A 47 -5.25 -19.17 5.00
CA MET A 47 -5.92 -18.08 4.30
C MET A 47 -6.02 -18.30 2.77
N SER A 48 -5.22 -19.22 2.21
CA SER A 48 -5.11 -19.42 0.76
C SER A 48 -6.38 -20.02 0.13
N GLN A 49 -7.20 -20.71 0.94
CA GLN A 49 -8.48 -21.27 0.50
C GLN A 49 -9.58 -20.22 0.30
N TYR A 50 -9.42 -19.01 0.84
CA TYR A 50 -10.47 -18.00 0.87
C TYR A 50 -10.42 -17.03 -0.31
N ASN A 51 -10.18 -17.53 -1.52
CA ASN A 51 -10.20 -16.70 -2.72
C ASN A 51 -11.60 -16.17 -3.04
N SER A 52 -11.71 -14.93 -3.50
CA SER A 52 -12.99 -14.26 -3.76
C SER A 52 -13.86 -14.19 -2.50
N THR A 53 -13.33 -13.68 -1.39
CA THR A 53 -14.06 -13.61 -0.11
C THR A 53 -13.96 -12.24 0.53
N ILE A 54 -14.89 -11.97 1.43
CA ILE A 54 -14.91 -10.76 2.26
C ILE A 54 -14.96 -11.19 3.73
N PHE A 55 -13.99 -10.74 4.50
CA PHE A 55 -13.95 -10.84 5.95
C PHE A 55 -14.48 -9.54 6.54
N TYR A 56 -15.65 -9.61 7.17
CA TYR A 56 -16.29 -8.52 7.86
C TYR A 56 -15.91 -8.51 9.34
N PHE A 57 -15.03 -7.59 9.72
CA PHE A 57 -14.68 -7.33 11.10
C PHE A 57 -15.76 -6.47 11.74
N ILE A 58 -16.24 -6.90 12.90
CA ILE A 58 -17.36 -6.28 13.62
C ILE A 58 -17.00 -5.86 15.04
N GLY A 59 -15.75 -6.10 15.45
CA GLY A 59 -15.27 -5.69 16.77
C GLY A 59 -13.77 -5.89 16.87
N THR A 60 -13.28 -5.86 18.10
CA THR A 60 -11.86 -6.09 18.39
C THR A 60 -11.47 -7.54 18.09
N THR A 61 -10.34 -7.72 17.41
CA THR A 61 -9.70 -9.01 17.16
C THR A 61 -8.27 -8.97 17.69
N ASN A 62 -7.92 -9.90 18.56
CA ASN A 62 -6.58 -10.05 19.10
C ASN A 62 -5.93 -11.26 18.43
N ILE A 63 -4.85 -11.01 17.69
CA ILE A 63 -4.09 -12.07 17.03
C ILE A 63 -2.89 -12.45 17.90
N GLU A 64 -2.89 -13.69 18.36
CA GLU A 64 -1.83 -14.29 19.21
C GLU A 64 -0.69 -14.92 18.39
N TYR A 65 -0.79 -14.85 17.06
CA TYR A 65 0.19 -15.41 16.14
C TYR A 65 0.16 -14.68 14.80
N ASN A 66 1.22 -14.86 14.00
CA ASN A 66 1.32 -14.25 12.69
C ASN A 66 0.22 -14.76 11.76
N VAL A 67 -0.55 -13.85 11.16
CA VAL A 67 -1.54 -14.20 10.15
C VAL A 67 -0.93 -14.00 8.76
N ASN A 68 -0.83 -15.09 7.99
CA ASN A 68 -0.25 -15.06 6.65
C ASN A 68 -1.32 -15.29 5.59
N MET A 69 -1.52 -14.31 4.70
CA MET A 69 -2.29 -14.41 3.48
C MET A 69 -1.34 -14.61 2.30
N THR A 70 -1.16 -15.86 1.88
CA THR A 70 -0.24 -16.20 0.79
C THR A 70 -1.01 -16.63 -0.45
N SER A 71 -0.67 -16.06 -1.60
CA SER A 71 -1.25 -16.39 -2.90
C SER A 71 -2.78 -16.27 -2.94
N VAL A 72 -3.35 -15.34 -2.17
CA VAL A 72 -4.79 -15.08 -2.17
C VAL A 72 -5.17 -14.18 -3.34
N LYS A 73 -6.39 -14.35 -3.84
CA LYS A 73 -6.94 -13.59 -4.96
C LYS A 73 -8.32 -13.05 -4.61
N ASN A 74 -8.53 -11.75 -4.82
CA ASN A 74 -9.83 -11.09 -4.62
C ASN A 74 -10.33 -11.22 -3.17
N VAL A 75 -9.48 -10.86 -2.21
CA VAL A 75 -9.81 -10.95 -0.77
C VAL A 75 -9.98 -9.56 -0.20
N THR A 76 -11.04 -9.36 0.56
CA THR A 76 -11.31 -8.11 1.27
C THR A 76 -11.33 -8.33 2.78
N LEU A 77 -10.57 -7.53 3.52
CA LEU A 77 -10.72 -7.33 4.96
C LEU A 77 -11.45 -6.00 5.17
N HIS A 78 -12.65 -6.02 5.73
CA HIS A 78 -13.51 -4.84 5.85
C HIS A 78 -14.08 -4.71 7.26
N GLY A 79 -13.94 -3.54 7.89
CA GLY A 79 -14.65 -3.22 9.13
C GLY A 79 -16.07 -2.69 8.88
N LEU A 80 -17.07 -3.25 9.56
CA LEU A 80 -18.49 -2.85 9.41
C LEU A 80 -18.93 -1.72 10.35
N ASP A 81 -18.42 -1.69 11.59
CA ASP A 81 -18.83 -0.72 12.62
C ASP A 81 -17.86 0.47 12.74
N GLN A 82 -18.09 1.38 13.71
CA GLN A 82 -17.22 2.55 13.93
C GLN A 82 -15.88 2.14 14.56
N SER A 83 -15.00 1.56 13.75
CA SER A 83 -13.59 1.18 14.02
C SER A 83 -13.34 -0.18 14.71
N PRO A 84 -13.67 -1.32 14.06
CA PRO A 84 -13.10 -2.61 14.45
C PRO A 84 -11.58 -2.53 14.46
N SER A 85 -10.97 -3.06 15.52
CA SER A 85 -9.54 -3.00 15.75
C SER A 85 -8.90 -4.38 15.69
N ILE A 86 -7.66 -4.41 15.19
CA ILE A 86 -6.83 -5.61 15.17
C ILE A 86 -5.57 -5.34 15.98
N ASN A 87 -5.35 -6.15 17.01
CA ASN A 87 -4.25 -5.99 17.96
C ASN A 87 -3.37 -7.24 17.97
N GLY A 88 -2.09 -7.09 18.31
CA GLY A 88 -1.19 -8.20 18.61
C GLY A 88 -0.15 -8.45 17.51
N PHE A 89 -0.02 -9.69 17.09
CA PHE A 89 1.01 -10.14 16.13
C PHE A 89 0.81 -9.54 14.72
N PRO A 90 1.82 -9.61 13.82
CA PRO A 90 1.70 -9.05 12.48
C PRO A 90 0.75 -9.80 11.54
N ILE A 91 0.18 -9.07 10.58
CA ILE A 91 -0.51 -9.61 9.40
C ILE A 91 0.42 -9.46 8.19
N SER A 92 0.62 -10.54 7.44
CA SER A 92 1.45 -10.53 6.23
C SER A 92 0.67 -10.98 5.00
N VAL A 93 0.78 -10.23 3.91
CA VAL A 93 0.20 -10.54 2.59
C VAL A 93 1.35 -10.82 1.62
N TYR A 94 1.39 -12.01 1.05
CA TYR A 94 2.45 -12.47 0.15
C TYR A 94 1.88 -12.93 -1.18
N TYR A 95 2.52 -12.54 -2.29
CA TYR A 95 2.25 -13.09 -3.63
C TYR A 95 0.77 -13.03 -4.04
N SER A 96 0.05 -12.02 -3.55
CA SER A 96 -1.41 -11.95 -3.62
C SER A 96 -1.88 -10.94 -4.65
N ASP A 97 -3.16 -11.03 -4.98
CA ASP A 97 -3.81 -10.26 -6.02
C ASP A 97 -5.18 -9.72 -5.60
N HIS A 98 -5.49 -8.47 -5.95
CA HIS A 98 -6.78 -7.84 -5.66
C HIS A 98 -7.12 -7.95 -4.16
N VAL A 99 -6.20 -7.51 -3.29
CA VAL A 99 -6.40 -7.49 -1.84
C VAL A 99 -6.88 -6.10 -1.41
N THR A 100 -8.00 -6.04 -0.71
CA THR A 100 -8.55 -4.79 -0.18
C THR A 100 -8.58 -4.84 1.35
N ILE A 101 -8.05 -3.81 2.01
CA ILE A 101 -8.14 -3.60 3.44
C ILE A 101 -8.88 -2.29 3.67
N SER A 102 -9.96 -2.30 4.44
CA SER A 102 -10.78 -1.09 4.61
C SER A 102 -11.47 -0.98 5.96
N ASN A 103 -11.64 0.24 6.44
CA ASN A 103 -12.40 0.55 7.66
C ASN A 103 -11.87 -0.16 8.92
N LEU A 104 -10.54 -0.32 9.04
CA LEU A 104 -9.91 -1.05 10.15
C LEU A 104 -8.94 -0.17 10.92
N SER A 105 -8.87 -0.37 12.24
CA SER A 105 -7.80 0.18 13.09
C SER A 105 -6.76 -0.91 13.38
N PHE A 106 -5.51 -0.68 13.04
CA PHE A 106 -4.40 -1.60 13.29
C PHE A 106 -3.54 -1.10 14.44
N HIS A 107 -3.41 -1.93 15.47
CA HIS A 107 -2.43 -1.81 16.54
C HIS A 107 -1.35 -2.90 16.43
N CYS A 108 -1.13 -3.40 15.21
CA CYS A 108 -0.16 -4.43 14.85
C CYS A 108 0.39 -4.14 13.46
N SER A 109 1.58 -4.67 13.15
CA SER A 109 2.20 -4.48 11.84
C SER A 109 1.41 -5.17 10.73
N VAL A 110 1.24 -4.48 9.61
CA VAL A 110 0.79 -5.06 8.34
C VAL A 110 1.94 -5.02 7.35
N THR A 111 2.29 -6.16 6.77
CA THR A 111 3.32 -6.27 5.74
C THR A 111 2.73 -6.80 4.45
N VAL A 112 3.03 -6.16 3.32
CA VAL A 112 2.58 -6.61 1.99
C VAL A 112 3.78 -6.78 1.07
N HIS A 113 3.93 -7.95 0.47
CA HIS A 113 5.14 -8.31 -0.27
C HIS A 113 4.81 -9.01 -1.59
N SER A 114 5.48 -8.58 -2.67
CA SER A 114 5.37 -9.15 -4.02
C SER A 114 3.93 -9.37 -4.48
N SER A 115 3.06 -8.41 -4.23
CA SER A 115 1.61 -8.51 -4.50
C SER A 115 1.20 -7.44 -5.50
N TYR A 116 0.04 -7.61 -6.13
CA TYR A 116 -0.47 -6.65 -7.12
C TYR A 116 -1.92 -6.27 -6.86
N ASN A 117 -2.27 -5.05 -7.27
CA ASN A 117 -3.60 -4.46 -7.10
C ASN A 117 -4.09 -4.50 -5.65
N VAL A 118 -3.27 -3.96 -4.74
CA VAL A 118 -3.59 -3.88 -3.31
C VAL A 118 -4.19 -2.50 -3.01
N THR A 119 -5.25 -2.47 -2.22
CA THR A 119 -5.89 -1.22 -1.77
C THR A 119 -6.01 -1.21 -0.26
N ILE A 120 -5.57 -0.12 0.39
CA ILE A 120 -5.84 0.17 1.81
C ILE A 120 -6.64 1.48 1.85
N THR A 121 -7.81 1.48 2.49
CA THR A 121 -8.65 2.69 2.52
C THR A 121 -9.40 2.88 3.83
N ASN A 122 -9.62 4.13 4.24
CA ASN A 122 -10.43 4.46 5.42
C ASN A 122 -9.96 3.75 6.71
N SER A 123 -8.66 3.56 6.85
CA SER A 123 -8.07 2.77 7.95
C SER A 123 -7.14 3.63 8.79
N VAL A 124 -6.87 3.17 10.01
CA VAL A 124 -5.97 3.83 10.96
C VAL A 124 -4.87 2.85 11.35
N PHE A 125 -3.63 3.32 11.37
CA PHE A 125 -2.48 2.59 11.94
C PHE A 125 -2.01 3.36 13.15
N ALA A 126 -2.13 2.76 14.33
CA ALA A 126 -1.82 3.42 15.59
C ALA A 126 -0.90 2.54 16.44
N SER A 127 0.09 3.16 17.08
CA SER A 127 0.92 2.51 18.08
C SER A 127 0.73 3.15 19.45
N ASP A 128 1.11 2.43 20.50
CA ASP A 128 1.13 2.97 21.85
C ASP A 128 2.16 4.10 21.98
N PRO A 129 1.87 5.15 22.78
CA PRO A 129 2.80 6.24 23.00
C PRO A 129 4.19 5.75 23.45
N GLY A 130 5.23 6.22 22.75
CA GLY A 130 6.62 5.84 23.03
C GLY A 130 7.09 4.54 22.35
N THR A 131 6.20 3.82 21.68
CA THR A 131 6.55 2.67 20.84
C THR A 131 6.36 3.05 19.38
N MET A 132 7.44 3.00 18.60
CA MET A 132 7.34 3.13 17.14
C MET A 132 7.05 1.76 16.54
N ALA A 133 5.90 1.61 15.90
CA ALA A 133 5.57 0.43 15.11
C ALA A 133 5.69 0.75 13.63
N PHE A 134 5.80 -0.28 12.79
CA PHE A 134 5.99 -0.10 11.36
C PHE A 134 5.08 -1.00 10.53
N THR A 135 4.64 -0.48 9.39
CA THR A 135 3.99 -1.23 8.32
C THR A 135 4.87 -1.09 7.09
N SER A 136 5.07 -2.21 6.40
CA SER A 136 6.05 -2.26 5.32
C SER A 136 5.48 -2.88 4.05
N THR A 137 5.88 -2.32 2.91
CA THR A 137 5.55 -2.84 1.61
C THR A 137 6.81 -3.07 0.78
N TYR A 138 6.84 -4.18 0.05
CA TYR A 138 7.97 -4.59 -0.77
C TYR A 138 7.46 -5.08 -2.12
N ASN A 139 7.78 -4.37 -3.21
CA ASN A 139 7.32 -4.70 -4.56
C ASN A 139 5.80 -4.95 -4.61
N VAL A 140 5.04 -4.03 -4.03
CA VAL A 140 3.58 -4.01 -4.16
C VAL A 140 3.24 -3.14 -5.35
N PHE A 141 2.78 -3.78 -6.41
CA PHE A 141 2.47 -3.12 -7.68
C PHE A 141 1.00 -2.73 -7.74
N ASP A 142 0.71 -1.58 -8.34
CA ASP A 142 -0.64 -1.00 -8.40
C ASP A 142 -1.26 -0.84 -7.02
N PHE A 143 -0.47 -0.25 -6.13
CA PHE A 143 -0.79 -0.08 -4.73
C PHE A 143 -1.50 1.25 -4.50
N LYS A 144 -2.66 1.20 -3.83
CA LYS A 144 -3.46 2.38 -3.52
C LYS A 144 -3.67 2.50 -2.01
N VAL A 145 -3.35 3.66 -1.45
CA VAL A 145 -3.61 4.01 -0.06
C VAL A 145 -4.43 5.28 -0.06
N SER A 146 -5.63 5.24 0.51
CA SER A 146 -6.53 6.40 0.49
C SER A 146 -7.28 6.64 1.79
N SER A 147 -7.35 7.89 2.26
CA SER A 147 -8.05 8.20 3.52
C SER A 147 -7.51 7.38 4.70
N VAL A 148 -6.19 7.31 4.84
CA VAL A 148 -5.51 6.55 5.91
C VAL A 148 -4.79 7.49 6.86
N ILE A 149 -4.85 7.18 8.15
CA ILE A 149 -4.16 7.93 9.20
C ILE A 149 -3.10 7.05 9.86
N PHE A 150 -1.87 7.56 9.97
CA PHE A 150 -0.78 6.94 10.70
C PHE A 150 -0.46 7.76 11.95
N THR A 151 -0.50 7.11 13.12
CA THR A 151 -0.24 7.72 14.44
C THR A 151 0.81 6.94 15.21
N GLY A 152 2.00 7.51 15.40
CA GLY A 152 3.13 6.80 16.01
C GLY A 152 3.72 5.69 15.14
N TYR A 153 3.35 5.67 13.85
CA TYR A 153 3.64 4.57 12.93
C TYR A 153 4.60 5.01 11.83
N GLU A 154 5.55 4.14 11.47
CA GLU A 154 6.36 4.31 10.27
C GLU A 154 5.77 3.50 9.11
N PHE A 155 5.56 4.17 7.97
CA PHE A 155 5.16 3.52 6.73
C PHE A 155 6.34 3.40 5.77
N ILE A 156 6.80 2.17 5.56
CA ILE A 156 7.99 1.86 4.77
C ILE A 156 7.58 1.25 3.43
N ILE A 157 7.99 1.86 2.32
CA ILE A 157 7.70 1.39 0.97
C ILE A 157 9.02 1.11 0.25
N ASN A 158 9.19 -0.10 -0.26
CA ASN A 158 10.38 -0.52 -0.98
C ASN A 158 10.03 -1.10 -2.35
N TYR A 159 10.73 -0.61 -3.38
CA TYR A 159 10.73 -1.17 -4.73
C TYR A 159 12.13 -1.68 -5.08
N ASN A 160 12.30 -2.99 -5.13
CA ASN A 160 13.55 -3.69 -5.42
C ASN A 160 13.53 -4.30 -6.83
N PRO A 161 14.70 -4.54 -7.45
CA PRO A 161 14.75 -5.04 -8.81
C PRO A 161 14.06 -6.41 -8.94
N LEU A 162 13.37 -6.62 -10.07
CA LEU A 162 12.89 -7.95 -10.41
C LEU A 162 14.07 -8.87 -10.75
N PRO A 163 13.98 -10.19 -10.45
CA PRO A 163 15.09 -11.12 -10.68
C PRO A 163 15.40 -11.35 -12.16
N ILE A 164 14.46 -11.02 -13.06
CA ILE A 164 14.56 -11.24 -14.50
C ILE A 164 14.09 -9.99 -15.23
N CYS A 165 14.83 -9.57 -16.25
CA CYS A 165 14.39 -8.52 -17.16
C CYS A 165 13.22 -8.98 -18.02
N SER A 166 12.17 -8.17 -18.07
CA SER A 166 11.09 -8.33 -19.03
C SER A 166 11.56 -7.96 -20.44
N SER A 167 10.95 -8.53 -21.48
CA SER A 167 11.16 -8.10 -22.87
C SER A 167 10.56 -6.72 -23.14
N GLU A 168 9.60 -6.29 -22.32
CA GLU A 168 8.91 -5.00 -22.40
C GLU A 168 9.08 -4.24 -21.08
N LEU A 169 9.14 -2.90 -21.15
CA LEU A 169 9.21 -2.07 -19.95
C LEU A 169 7.85 -2.14 -19.23
N LEU A 170 7.83 -2.81 -18.07
CA LEU A 170 6.64 -2.91 -17.24
C LEU A 170 6.37 -1.59 -16.53
N HIS A 171 5.08 -1.26 -16.36
CA HIS A 171 4.63 -0.03 -15.71
C HIS A 171 3.73 -0.37 -14.54
N TYR A 172 4.06 0.18 -13.37
CA TYR A 172 3.32 -0.03 -12.14
C TYR A 172 2.99 1.29 -11.46
N SER A 173 2.02 1.27 -10.54
CA SER A 173 1.62 2.46 -9.81
C SER A 173 1.69 2.34 -8.28
N LEU A 174 1.95 3.48 -7.64
CA LEU A 174 1.76 3.74 -6.21
C LEU A 174 0.96 5.04 -6.08
N ILE A 175 -0.19 4.99 -5.42
CA ILE A 175 -1.05 6.15 -5.25
C ILE A 175 -1.39 6.32 -3.77
N LEU A 176 -1.03 7.48 -3.21
CA LEU A 176 -1.42 7.93 -1.88
C LEU A 176 -2.35 9.12 -2.04
N THR A 177 -3.56 9.04 -1.51
CA THR A 177 -4.54 10.13 -1.57
C THR A 177 -5.18 10.39 -0.22
N SER A 178 -5.15 11.64 0.26
CA SER A 178 -5.73 11.99 1.57
C SER A 178 -5.13 11.13 2.70
N VAL A 179 -3.81 11.05 2.75
CA VAL A 179 -3.09 10.28 3.77
C VAL A 179 -2.49 11.25 4.79
N ASN A 180 -2.70 10.97 6.08
CA ASN A 180 -2.22 11.82 7.16
C ASN A 180 -1.23 11.08 8.06
N PHE A 181 -0.05 11.67 8.26
CA PHE A 181 0.95 11.23 9.23
C PHE A 181 1.01 12.23 10.38
N THR A 182 0.51 11.83 11.54
CA THR A 182 0.50 12.70 12.73
C THR A 182 1.86 12.68 13.44
N THR A 183 2.00 13.51 14.49
CA THR A 183 3.20 13.56 15.33
C THR A 183 3.63 12.17 15.79
N GLY A 184 4.92 11.87 15.65
CA GLY A 184 5.49 10.57 16.01
C GLY A 184 5.50 9.55 14.88
N SER A 185 4.77 9.79 13.79
CA SER A 185 4.74 8.92 12.61
C SER A 185 5.91 9.19 11.66
N GLY A 186 6.07 8.32 10.66
CA GLY A 186 7.15 8.37 9.68
C GLY A 186 6.73 7.83 8.32
N MET A 187 7.41 8.27 7.27
CA MET A 187 7.30 7.67 5.95
C MET A 187 8.68 7.54 5.30
N THR A 188 8.93 6.35 4.78
CA THR A 188 10.16 6.00 4.10
C THR A 188 9.81 5.41 2.73
N LEU A 189 10.35 5.99 1.66
CA LEU A 189 10.16 5.51 0.29
C LEU A 189 11.51 5.20 -0.35
N HIS A 190 11.76 3.93 -0.61
CA HIS A 190 12.96 3.46 -1.29
C HIS A 190 12.60 2.86 -2.65
N ILE A 191 13.13 3.47 -3.70
CA ILE A 191 13.07 2.96 -5.06
C ILE A 191 14.49 2.57 -5.44
N GLN A 192 14.72 1.27 -5.63
CA GLN A 192 16.04 0.70 -5.82
C GLN A 192 16.02 -0.39 -6.89
N HIS A 193 15.16 -0.25 -7.92
CA HIS A 193 14.90 -1.29 -8.92
C HIS A 193 15.61 -1.06 -10.26
N SER A 194 16.48 -0.04 -10.35
CA SER A 194 17.16 0.34 -11.59
C SER A 194 16.16 0.49 -12.75
N THR A 195 16.38 -0.18 -13.88
CA THR A 195 15.55 -0.16 -15.07
C THR A 195 14.63 -1.38 -15.20
N THR A 196 14.52 -2.24 -14.18
CA THR A 196 13.74 -3.49 -14.30
C THR A 196 12.24 -3.27 -14.59
N TYR A 197 11.69 -2.13 -14.18
CA TYR A 197 10.33 -1.66 -14.47
C TYR A 197 10.28 -0.14 -14.25
N ASN A 198 9.14 0.48 -14.53
CA ASN A 198 8.87 1.89 -14.25
C ASN A 198 7.73 2.02 -13.23
N VAL A 199 7.88 2.90 -12.25
CA VAL A 199 6.86 3.17 -11.23
C VAL A 199 6.32 4.60 -11.34
N SER A 200 5.01 4.74 -11.54
CA SER A 200 4.31 6.01 -11.39
C SER A 200 3.86 6.17 -9.93
N ILE A 201 4.31 7.24 -9.27
CA ILE A 201 4.02 7.53 -7.87
C ILE A 201 3.25 8.84 -7.81
N ILE A 202 2.10 8.83 -7.14
CA ILE A 202 1.26 10.01 -6.96
C ILE A 202 0.96 10.16 -5.48
N PHE A 203 1.42 11.25 -4.88
CA PHE A 203 1.01 11.71 -3.57
C PHE A 203 0.11 12.93 -3.77
N ASP A 204 -1.16 12.80 -3.42
CA ASP A 204 -2.15 13.87 -3.52
C ASP A 204 -2.83 14.07 -2.16
N LEU A 205 -2.84 15.29 -1.64
CA LEU A 205 -3.35 15.59 -0.29
C LEU A 205 -2.68 14.71 0.79
N VAL A 206 -1.36 14.54 0.70
CA VAL A 206 -0.57 13.90 1.76
C VAL A 206 -0.16 14.96 2.77
N GLU A 207 -0.58 14.80 4.01
CA GLU A 207 -0.20 15.66 5.13
C GLU A 207 0.77 14.90 6.04
N CYS A 208 1.90 15.52 6.34
CA CYS A 208 2.97 14.86 7.05
C CYS A 208 3.62 15.78 8.10
N CYS A 209 3.30 15.49 9.36
CA CYS A 209 3.91 16.01 10.57
C CYS A 209 4.82 14.93 11.19
N ALA A 210 5.63 14.28 10.35
CA ALA A 210 6.40 13.11 10.72
C ALA A 210 7.76 13.46 11.34
N ASN A 211 8.28 12.53 12.15
CA ASN A 211 9.67 12.57 12.62
C ASN A 211 10.65 12.08 11.54
N ILE A 212 10.22 11.10 10.73
CA ILE A 212 11.06 10.43 9.72
C ILE A 212 10.41 10.66 8.35
N LEU A 213 11.15 11.31 7.46
CA LEU A 213 10.80 11.51 6.05
C LEU A 213 12.04 11.24 5.21
N GLU A 214 12.13 10.04 4.64
CA GLU A 214 13.30 9.61 3.86
C GLU A 214 12.90 9.05 2.51
N PHE A 215 13.16 9.82 1.44
CA PHE A 215 12.91 9.39 0.07
C PHE A 215 14.24 9.13 -0.66
N SER A 216 14.50 7.87 -0.99
CA SER A 216 15.68 7.40 -1.71
C SER A 216 15.25 6.85 -3.06
N LEU A 217 15.56 7.57 -4.14
CA LEU A 217 15.02 7.32 -5.48
C LEU A 217 16.15 6.90 -6.44
N GLY A 218 16.14 5.63 -6.86
CA GLY A 218 17.09 5.02 -7.77
C GLY A 218 16.42 4.05 -8.73
N GLY A 219 16.27 4.48 -9.98
CA GLY A 219 15.63 3.72 -11.05
C GLY A 219 14.70 4.56 -11.92
N LEU A 220 13.80 3.89 -12.64
CA LEU A 220 12.79 4.53 -13.50
C LEU A 220 11.51 4.85 -12.73
N PHE A 221 11.18 6.13 -12.62
CA PHE A 221 9.98 6.56 -11.92
C PHE A 221 9.39 7.85 -12.49
N ASN A 222 8.10 8.05 -12.29
CA ASN A 222 7.46 9.35 -12.40
C ASN A 222 6.79 9.66 -11.06
N PHE A 223 7.31 10.62 -10.31
CA PHE A 223 6.85 10.94 -8.97
C PHE A 223 6.21 12.32 -8.94
N PHE A 224 4.92 12.36 -8.66
CA PHE A 224 4.12 13.56 -8.51
C PHE A 224 3.74 13.74 -7.05
N ILE A 225 4.05 14.89 -6.48
CA ILE A 225 3.57 15.32 -5.17
C ILE A 225 2.76 16.59 -5.38
N ILE A 226 1.47 16.49 -5.10
CA ILE A 226 0.47 17.48 -5.46
C ILE A 226 -0.36 17.81 -4.21
N ASN A 227 -0.69 19.08 -3.99
CA ASN A 227 -1.56 19.54 -2.91
C ASN A 227 -1.18 18.99 -1.52
N SER A 228 0.10 18.73 -1.28
CA SER A 228 0.58 18.02 -0.09
C SER A 228 1.31 18.96 0.87
N SER A 229 1.30 18.67 2.17
CA SER A 229 1.94 19.47 3.20
C SER A 229 2.93 18.65 4.02
N PHE A 230 4.15 19.15 4.15
CA PHE A 230 5.21 18.53 4.95
C PHE A 230 5.75 19.56 5.94
N HIS A 231 5.47 19.37 7.22
CA HIS A 231 5.75 20.38 8.24
C HIS A 231 6.20 19.81 9.56
N ASP A 232 6.74 20.69 10.41
CA ASP A 232 7.20 20.37 11.77
C ASP A 232 8.22 19.21 11.85
N ASN A 233 8.93 18.95 10.76
CA ASN A 233 9.92 17.89 10.65
C ASN A 233 11.32 18.38 11.08
N VAL A 234 12.00 17.57 11.90
CA VAL A 234 13.34 17.87 12.46
C VAL A 234 14.43 17.92 11.38
N SER A 235 14.30 17.15 10.31
CA SER A 235 15.27 17.01 9.22
C SER A 235 14.88 17.81 7.96
N GLY A 236 13.63 18.26 7.88
CA GLY A 236 13.05 18.82 6.66
C GLY A 236 12.57 17.75 5.69
N PHE A 237 12.23 18.18 4.47
CA PHE A 237 11.82 17.26 3.41
C PHE A 237 13.00 17.01 2.47
N SER A 238 13.57 15.81 2.52
CA SER A 238 14.76 15.45 1.74
C SER A 238 14.46 14.35 0.73
N VAL A 239 14.82 14.60 -0.53
CA VAL A 239 14.85 13.61 -1.61
C VAL A 239 16.31 13.33 -1.96
N LEU A 240 16.71 12.07 -1.91
CA LEU A 240 18.03 11.61 -2.32
C LEU A 240 17.91 10.76 -3.58
N PHE A 241 18.51 11.23 -4.67
CA PHE A 241 18.69 10.41 -5.86
C PHE A 241 19.92 9.52 -5.68
N VAL A 242 19.70 8.21 -5.64
CA VAL A 242 20.76 7.22 -5.42
C VAL A 242 21.13 6.51 -6.72
N GLY A 243 22.43 6.40 -6.98
CA GLY A 243 22.96 5.64 -8.11
C GLY A 243 23.21 4.21 -7.67
N TYR A 244 22.64 3.24 -8.37
CA TYR A 244 22.89 1.84 -8.08
C TYR A 244 23.98 1.25 -8.97
N SER A 245 24.75 0.33 -8.36
CA SER A 245 25.78 -0.47 -8.99
C SER A 245 25.22 -1.80 -9.52
N LYS A 246 25.12 -1.92 -10.84
CA LYS A 246 25.32 -3.13 -11.66
C LYS A 246 24.44 -4.39 -11.50
N SER A 247 23.53 -4.55 -10.54
CA SER A 247 22.95 -5.90 -10.33
C SER A 247 21.84 -6.32 -11.30
N SER A 248 21.17 -5.41 -12.02
CA SER A 248 20.04 -5.78 -12.91
C SER A 248 19.61 -4.65 -13.89
N ASP A 249 20.56 -4.03 -14.57
CA ASP A 249 20.24 -3.03 -15.59
C ASP A 249 19.64 -3.72 -16.83
N CYS A 250 18.32 -3.63 -16.97
CA CYS A 250 17.60 -4.07 -18.16
C CYS A 250 17.72 -3.03 -19.28
N THR A 251 17.84 -3.51 -20.51
CA THR A 251 17.93 -2.65 -21.70
C THR A 251 16.66 -2.77 -22.52
N TYR A 252 16.12 -1.64 -22.95
CA TYR A 252 14.92 -1.58 -23.79
C TYR A 252 15.23 -0.75 -25.03
N PRO A 253 15.62 -1.38 -26.15
CA PRO A 253 16.00 -0.67 -27.37
C PRO A 253 14.90 0.27 -27.86
N GLY A 254 15.27 1.51 -28.18
CA GLY A 254 14.33 2.52 -28.69
C GLY A 254 13.46 3.20 -27.64
N ILE A 255 13.59 2.86 -26.35
CA ILE A 255 12.89 3.54 -25.25
C ILE A 255 13.83 4.54 -24.59
N GLN A 256 13.42 5.80 -24.53
CA GLN A 256 14.11 6.80 -23.71
C GLN A 256 13.74 6.57 -22.25
N LEU A 257 14.73 6.16 -21.46
CA LEU A 257 14.59 5.91 -20.04
C LEU A 257 14.78 7.23 -19.28
N THR A 258 13.69 7.82 -18.80
CA THR A 258 13.71 9.12 -18.10
C THR A 258 12.86 9.04 -16.85
N SER A 259 13.39 9.57 -15.76
CA SER A 259 12.67 9.70 -14.49
C SER A 259 12.26 11.14 -14.24
N THR A 260 11.11 11.33 -13.63
CA THR A 260 10.52 12.65 -13.39
C THR A 260 10.13 12.83 -11.93
N LEU A 261 10.43 14.00 -11.35
CA LEU A 261 9.91 14.45 -10.06
C LEU A 261 9.17 15.79 -10.24
N ILE A 262 7.90 15.84 -9.88
CA ILE A 262 7.07 17.04 -9.95
C ILE A 262 6.55 17.35 -8.56
N LEU A 263 6.81 18.58 -8.11
CA LEU A 263 6.23 19.16 -6.89
C LEU A 263 5.29 20.30 -7.32
N GLU A 264 4.00 20.14 -7.04
CA GLU A 264 2.96 21.10 -7.44
C GLU A 264 2.06 21.44 -6.25
N ASN A 265 1.75 22.72 -6.05
CA ASN A 265 0.83 23.20 -5.01
C ASN A 265 1.10 22.63 -3.60
N SER A 266 2.36 22.33 -3.29
CA SER A 266 2.75 21.64 -2.07
C SER A 266 3.55 22.56 -1.15
N GLN A 267 3.37 22.38 0.16
CA GLN A 267 3.91 23.26 1.18
C GLN A 267 4.95 22.55 2.04
N PHE A 268 6.06 23.25 2.32
CA PHE A 268 7.15 22.77 3.16
C PHE A 268 7.49 23.85 4.20
N TYR A 269 6.92 23.78 5.41
CA TYR A 269 6.99 24.87 6.38
C TYR A 269 7.25 24.37 7.81
N ASN A 270 7.69 25.26 8.70
CA ASN A 270 8.03 24.96 10.11
C ASN A 270 9.02 23.80 10.32
N ASN A 271 9.72 23.40 9.27
CA ASN A 271 10.77 22.40 9.33
C ASN A 271 12.09 23.06 9.74
N ARG A 272 13.00 22.28 10.35
CA ARG A 272 14.37 22.78 10.64
C ARG A 272 15.14 23.16 9.36
N GLN A 273 14.86 22.45 8.28
CA GLN A 273 15.38 22.69 6.93
C GLN A 273 14.21 22.65 5.93
N GLY A 274 14.30 23.41 4.84
CA GLY A 274 13.29 23.39 3.77
C GLY A 274 13.35 22.13 2.91
N LEU A 275 12.91 22.24 1.66
CA LEU A 275 13.08 21.22 0.63
C LEU A 275 14.57 21.04 0.31
N LYS A 276 15.06 19.81 0.38
CA LYS A 276 16.44 19.43 0.01
C LYS A 276 16.40 18.32 -1.03
N ILE A 277 17.02 18.55 -2.19
CA ILE A 277 17.17 17.54 -3.23
C ILE A 277 18.67 17.27 -3.40
N ASN A 278 19.10 16.05 -3.09
CA ASN A 278 20.49 15.62 -3.14
C ASN A 278 20.71 14.55 -4.20
N SER A 279 21.92 14.50 -4.75
CA SER A 279 22.31 13.45 -5.69
C SER A 279 23.82 13.41 -5.89
N GLY A 280 24.32 12.32 -6.49
CA GLY A 280 25.61 12.33 -7.17
C GLY A 280 25.53 13.14 -8.47
N GLU A 281 26.60 13.86 -8.81
CA GLU A 281 26.66 14.85 -9.91
C GLU A 281 26.12 14.35 -11.27
N TYR A 282 26.26 13.05 -11.57
CA TYR A 282 25.83 12.43 -12.82
C TYR A 282 24.34 12.08 -12.88
N LEU A 283 23.69 11.87 -11.72
CA LEU A 283 22.30 11.41 -11.64
C LEU A 283 21.31 12.57 -11.66
N LEU A 284 21.70 13.75 -11.16
CA LEU A 284 20.90 14.98 -11.28
C LEU A 284 20.58 15.35 -12.73
N LYS A 285 21.45 15.01 -13.68
CA LYS A 285 21.23 15.27 -15.12
C LYS A 285 20.31 14.24 -15.79
N ALA A 286 20.08 13.09 -15.15
CA ALA A 286 19.28 11.99 -15.69
C ALA A 286 17.80 12.05 -15.24
N VAL A 287 17.49 12.90 -14.26
CA VAL A 287 16.14 13.08 -13.71
C VAL A 287 15.65 14.48 -14.07
N ASN A 288 14.49 14.56 -14.73
CA ASN A 288 13.80 15.82 -14.92
C ASN A 288 13.05 16.18 -13.64
N TYR A 289 13.19 17.41 -13.15
CA TYR A 289 12.42 17.87 -12.00
C TYR A 289 11.81 19.25 -12.26
N TYR A 290 10.57 19.43 -11.80
CA TYR A 290 9.81 20.66 -11.95
C TYR A 290 9.24 21.08 -10.60
N LEU A 291 9.41 22.36 -10.28
CA LEU A 291 8.89 22.99 -9.07
C LEU A 291 7.88 24.06 -9.50
N HIS A 292 6.60 23.80 -9.26
CA HIS A 292 5.53 24.76 -9.54
C HIS A 292 4.99 25.32 -8.22
N TYR A 293 5.36 26.59 -7.95
CA TYR A 293 4.88 27.36 -6.81
C TYR A 293 3.82 28.36 -7.28
N TYR A 294 2.73 28.52 -6.52
CA TYR A 294 1.76 29.61 -6.65
C TYR A 294 1.69 30.40 -5.35
#